data_AF-A0A0E0NQS7-F1
#
_entry.id   AF-A0A0E0NQS7-F1
#
_cell.length_a   1.000
_cell.length_b   1.000
_cell.length_c   1.000
_cell.angle_alpha   90.00
_cell.angle_beta   90.00
_cell.angle_gamma   90.00
#
_symmetry.space_group_name_H-M   'P 1'
#
loop_
_entity.id
_entity.type
_entity.pdbx_description
1 polymer ?
#
loop_
_entity_poly.entity_id
_entity_poly.type
_entity_poly.pdbx_seq_one_letter_code
_entity_poly.pdbx_strand_id
1 'polypeptide(L)'
;MATITAASPRPSAAPAAMEETSKAMPTSEWPSASGGNASPPARSRPSLLVIFSACLVLLGAGGPLLLRVYFVHGGTRLWLSATLQISGWPLLLPPLCVSLYRGRRHGIGNLLLPRRLVGAAAVLGGLYAVSCFVYALGSQALPLSTSSLLLATQLAFTAVFAFLFVGLRFTPFSANAVVLLTIGPAVLGVGPSSGKPAGESSRAYWTGFCEAIGAAALAGLVIPLVEVATARYGRRTGPAARVPPPYATVMQMQAVMGAAGTAVCVLGMAIKGDFQAVAREAAAFGLGAANYYLVLAWDAVSWQLLNLGIMGLITCASSLLAGIMIAVLLPLSQVLAVIFLHEKFDGTKGIALVLSLWGFASYLYGEKAQKKKEAQKMREREQEVALAQKTADVESAAP
;
A
#
# COMPACT_ATOMS: atom_id res chain seq x y z
N MET A 1 -13.18 56.54 -47.99
CA MET A 1 -14.28 55.72 -48.55
C MET A 1 -15.05 55.19 -47.35
N ALA A 2 -16.19 55.75 -46.93
CA ALA A 2 -17.46 55.97 -47.67
C ALA A 2 -18.08 54.61 -48.09
N THR A 3 -19.37 54.29 -47.87
CA THR A 3 -20.57 55.16 -47.97
C THR A 3 -21.82 54.53 -47.26
N ILE A 4 -22.63 55.35 -46.53
CA ILE A 4 -24.14 55.45 -46.30
C ILE A 4 -25.02 54.15 -46.31
N THR A 5 -26.15 53.93 -45.58
CA THR A 5 -27.15 54.67 -44.73
C THR A 5 -27.28 54.06 -43.30
N ALA A 6 -28.06 54.48 -42.28
CA ALA A 6 -29.13 55.48 -41.99
C ALA A 6 -30.64 55.06 -42.04
N ALA A 7 -31.34 55.07 -40.88
CA ALA A 7 -32.72 55.57 -40.67
C ALA A 7 -33.18 55.52 -39.18
N SER A 8 -33.90 56.54 -38.70
CA SER A 8 -34.71 56.56 -37.45
C SER A 8 -35.98 57.41 -37.67
N PRO A 9 -37.02 57.34 -36.79
CA PRO A 9 -37.27 58.43 -35.80
C PRO A 9 -37.77 57.90 -34.42
N ARG A 10 -37.45 58.48 -33.23
CA ARG A 10 -37.88 59.76 -32.56
C ARG A 10 -39.38 59.84 -32.16
N PRO A 11 -39.81 60.63 -31.12
CA PRO A 11 -39.08 61.39 -30.07
C PRO A 11 -39.71 61.40 -28.63
N SER A 12 -39.25 62.32 -27.74
CA SER A 12 -39.93 62.91 -26.53
C SER A 12 -39.77 62.17 -25.18
N ALA A 13 -39.52 62.78 -23.99
CA ALA A 13 -39.10 64.13 -23.57
C ALA A 13 -38.43 64.08 -22.15
N ALA A 14 -37.91 65.22 -21.64
CA ALA A 14 -37.10 65.34 -20.41
C ALA A 14 -37.86 66.09 -19.25
N PRO A 15 -37.21 66.82 -18.31
CA PRO A 15 -36.55 66.33 -17.07
C PRO A 15 -37.09 67.01 -15.77
N ALA A 16 -36.58 66.63 -14.58
CA ALA A 16 -36.67 67.42 -13.34
C ALA A 16 -35.54 67.10 -12.35
N ALA A 17 -35.21 68.03 -11.45
CA ALA A 17 -34.07 68.00 -10.51
C ALA A 17 -34.47 68.49 -9.11
N MET A 18 -33.47 68.61 -8.20
CA MET A 18 -33.51 69.15 -6.82
C MET A 18 -34.18 68.22 -5.78
N GLU A 19 -33.54 67.77 -4.70
CA GLU A 19 -32.78 68.46 -3.61
C GLU A 19 -33.69 68.75 -2.40
N GLU A 20 -33.57 67.97 -1.32
CA GLU A 20 -33.21 68.49 0.02
C GLU A 20 -33.09 67.43 1.13
N THR A 21 -32.40 67.88 2.17
CA THR A 21 -32.16 67.38 3.54
C THR A 21 -33.14 66.40 4.21
N SER A 22 -32.61 65.43 4.98
CA SER A 22 -32.76 65.39 6.45
C SER A 22 -31.93 64.29 7.16
N LYS A 23 -31.49 64.63 8.38
CA LYS A 23 -30.65 63.94 9.37
C LYS A 23 -30.87 62.43 9.63
N ALA A 24 -29.76 61.69 9.70
CA ALA A 24 -29.55 60.61 10.69
C ALA A 24 -29.37 61.24 12.10
N MET A 25 -29.53 60.60 13.26
CA MET A 25 -29.57 59.20 13.75
C MET A 25 -30.24 59.28 15.18
N PRO A 26 -30.28 58.25 16.08
CA PRO A 26 -30.09 56.81 15.94
C PRO A 26 -31.14 55.93 16.68
N THR A 27 -31.37 54.70 16.20
CA THR A 27 -31.76 53.56 17.07
C THR A 27 -31.20 52.26 16.50
N SER A 28 -30.92 51.31 17.40
CA SER A 28 -30.25 50.05 17.10
C SER A 28 -31.15 49.01 16.43
N GLU A 29 -30.70 48.43 15.32
CA GLU A 29 -31.15 47.11 14.86
C GLU A 29 -30.04 46.46 14.03
N TRP A 30 -29.73 45.19 14.32
CA TRP A 30 -28.75 44.39 13.57
C TRP A 30 -29.47 43.58 12.47
N PRO A 31 -29.20 43.78 11.18
CA PRO A 31 -29.70 42.89 10.13
C PRO A 31 -28.75 41.71 9.91
N SER A 32 -29.25 40.52 10.26
CA SER A 32 -29.05 39.25 9.54
C SER A 32 -27.68 38.94 8.93
N ALA A 33 -26.97 38.00 9.57
CA ALA A 33 -25.99 37.17 8.88
C ALA A 33 -26.66 36.48 7.68
N SER A 34 -26.25 36.87 6.46
CA SER A 34 -26.69 36.21 5.24
C SER A 34 -26.16 34.77 5.23
N GLY A 35 -27.09 33.80 5.26
CA GLY A 35 -26.77 32.39 5.21
C GLY A 35 -26.11 32.03 3.88
N GLY A 36 -24.78 32.05 3.85
CA GLY A 36 -24.01 31.47 2.77
C GLY A 36 -24.37 29.99 2.67
N ASN A 37 -24.99 29.58 1.55
CA ASN A 37 -25.36 28.20 1.27
C ASN A 37 -24.10 27.31 1.29
N ALA A 38 -23.79 26.76 2.46
CA ALA A 38 -22.80 25.71 2.61
C ALA A 38 -23.28 24.52 1.80
N SER A 39 -22.70 24.32 0.62
CA SER A 39 -22.98 23.18 -0.23
C SER A 39 -22.78 21.90 0.61
N PRO A 40 -23.71 20.93 0.60
CA PRO A 40 -23.49 19.69 1.33
C PRO A 40 -22.18 19.07 0.83
N PRO A 41 -21.34 18.51 1.72
CA PRO A 41 -20.01 18.04 1.36
C PRO A 41 -20.15 17.03 0.21
N ALA A 42 -19.57 17.36 -0.94
CA ALA A 42 -19.70 16.58 -2.16
C ALA A 42 -19.30 15.13 -1.86
N ARG A 43 -20.29 14.23 -1.86
CA ARG A 43 -20.09 12.82 -1.53
C ARG A 43 -19.25 12.19 -2.62
N SER A 44 -17.93 12.20 -2.43
CA SER A 44 -16.94 11.77 -3.40
C SER A 44 -17.20 10.32 -3.79
N ARG A 45 -17.86 10.11 -4.94
CA ARG A 45 -18.01 8.79 -5.54
C ARG A 45 -16.60 8.23 -5.73
N PRO A 46 -16.28 7.03 -5.21
CA PRO A 46 -14.97 6.46 -5.45
C PRO A 46 -14.78 6.33 -6.96
N SER A 47 -13.65 6.83 -7.46
CA SER A 47 -13.33 6.73 -8.88
C SER A 47 -13.42 5.28 -9.35
N LEU A 48 -13.93 5.03 -10.56
CA LEU A 48 -14.07 3.68 -11.13
C LEU A 48 -12.77 2.87 -11.02
N LEU A 49 -11.61 3.54 -11.14
CA LEU A 49 -10.28 2.95 -11.01
C LEU A 49 -9.98 2.47 -9.56
N VAL A 50 -10.50 3.16 -8.55
CA VAL A 50 -10.37 2.76 -7.13
C VAL A 50 -11.25 1.53 -6.85
N ILE A 51 -12.48 1.51 -7.37
CA ILE A 51 -13.37 0.33 -7.26
C ILE A 51 -12.71 -0.87 -7.96
N PHE A 52 -12.24 -0.68 -9.19
CA PHE A 52 -11.54 -1.72 -9.94
C PHE A 52 -10.30 -2.24 -9.18
N SER A 53 -9.46 -1.35 -8.66
CA SER A 53 -8.29 -1.73 -7.87
C SER A 53 -8.65 -2.51 -6.59
N ALA A 54 -9.74 -2.14 -5.91
CA ALA A 54 -10.25 -2.89 -4.77
C ALA A 54 -10.76 -4.29 -5.16
N CYS A 55 -11.44 -4.43 -6.30
CA CYS A 55 -11.84 -5.73 -6.84
C CYS A 55 -10.61 -6.60 -7.18
N LEU A 56 -9.54 -6.02 -7.76
CA LEU A 56 -8.29 -6.75 -8.02
C LEU A 56 -7.66 -7.29 -6.72
N VAL A 57 -7.64 -6.49 -5.65
CA VAL A 57 -7.14 -6.94 -4.33
C VAL A 57 -7.99 -8.09 -3.77
N LEU A 58 -9.32 -8.03 -3.89
CA LEU A 58 -10.22 -9.08 -3.40
C LEU A 58 -10.09 -10.39 -4.22
N LEU A 59 -9.97 -10.29 -5.54
CA LEU A 59 -9.69 -11.45 -6.41
C LEU A 59 -8.29 -12.05 -6.15
N GLY A 60 -7.33 -11.19 -5.81
CA GLY A 60 -5.97 -11.60 -5.46
C GLY A 60 -5.84 -12.29 -4.10
N ALA A 61 -6.83 -12.16 -3.20
CA ALA A 61 -6.84 -12.84 -1.90
C ALA A 61 -6.86 -14.38 -2.01
N GLY A 62 -7.17 -14.93 -3.19
CA GLY A 62 -7.04 -16.37 -3.48
C GLY A 62 -5.61 -16.90 -3.58
N GLY A 63 -4.58 -16.04 -3.73
CA GLY A 63 -3.19 -16.48 -3.89
C GLY A 63 -2.68 -17.34 -2.73
N PRO A 64 -2.68 -16.83 -1.47
CA PRO A 64 -2.31 -17.62 -0.30
C PRO A 64 -3.12 -18.93 -0.13
N LEU A 65 -4.37 -18.96 -0.59
CA LEU A 65 -5.21 -20.16 -0.59
C LEU A 65 -4.72 -21.19 -1.61
N LEU A 66 -4.47 -20.77 -2.85
CA LEU A 66 -3.98 -21.63 -3.93
C LEU A 66 -2.57 -22.17 -3.62
N LEU A 67 -1.71 -21.34 -3.05
CA LEU A 67 -0.41 -21.75 -2.51
C LEU A 67 -0.53 -22.85 -1.45
N ARG A 68 -1.52 -22.75 -0.54
CA ARG A 68 -1.75 -23.82 0.44
C ARG A 68 -2.36 -25.07 -0.20
N VAL A 69 -3.27 -24.94 -1.16
CA VAL A 69 -3.81 -26.07 -1.95
C VAL A 69 -2.67 -26.82 -2.67
N TYR A 70 -1.70 -26.11 -3.22
CA TYR A 70 -0.49 -26.69 -3.82
C TYR A 70 0.29 -27.56 -2.82
N PHE A 71 0.64 -27.04 -1.64
CA PHE A 71 1.37 -27.82 -0.63
C PHE A 71 0.57 -29.01 -0.09
N VAL A 72 -0.74 -28.86 0.15
CA VAL A 72 -1.61 -29.92 0.68
C VAL A 72 -1.75 -31.11 -0.28
N HIS A 73 -1.74 -30.88 -1.60
CA HIS A 73 -1.94 -31.93 -2.61
C HIS A 73 -0.63 -32.52 -3.18
N GLY A 74 0.50 -32.32 -2.49
CA GLY A 74 1.79 -32.94 -2.82
C GLY A 74 2.82 -32.02 -3.48
N GLY A 75 2.59 -30.71 -3.50
CA GLY A 75 3.59 -29.73 -3.94
C GLY A 75 4.78 -29.66 -2.98
N THR A 76 6.01 -29.73 -3.51
CA THR A 76 7.26 -29.72 -2.73
C THR A 76 8.29 -28.67 -3.18
N ARG A 77 8.02 -27.94 -4.28
CA ARG A 77 8.96 -27.00 -4.91
C ARG A 77 8.88 -25.60 -4.31
N LEU A 78 9.58 -25.40 -3.20
CA LEU A 78 9.69 -24.11 -2.49
C LEU A 78 10.13 -22.95 -3.42
N TRP A 79 11.09 -23.18 -4.31
CA TRP A 79 11.56 -22.17 -5.26
C TRP A 79 10.54 -21.84 -6.36
N LEU A 80 9.72 -22.81 -6.79
CA LEU A 80 8.62 -22.57 -7.72
C LEU A 80 7.59 -21.65 -7.08
N SER A 81 7.12 -21.98 -5.87
CA SER A 81 6.18 -21.14 -5.12
C SER A 81 6.71 -19.74 -4.82
N ALA A 82 8.01 -19.60 -4.51
CA ALA A 82 8.63 -18.29 -4.32
C ALA A 82 8.72 -17.49 -5.65
N THR A 83 8.94 -18.18 -6.78
CA THR A 83 8.91 -17.57 -8.10
C THR A 83 7.51 -17.06 -8.44
N LEU A 84 6.45 -17.84 -8.21
CA LEU A 84 5.07 -17.44 -8.53
C LEU A 84 4.64 -16.18 -7.77
N GLN A 85 4.96 -16.09 -6.47
CA GLN A 85 4.73 -14.90 -5.63
C GLN A 85 5.41 -13.63 -6.18
N ILE A 86 6.63 -13.74 -6.74
CA ILE A 86 7.47 -12.59 -7.15
C ILE A 86 7.40 -12.31 -8.65
N SER A 87 6.82 -13.23 -9.44
CA SER A 87 6.69 -13.19 -10.91
C SER A 87 5.97 -11.96 -11.50
N GLY A 88 5.56 -11.01 -10.66
CA GLY A 88 4.68 -9.89 -10.99
C GLY A 88 5.31 -8.59 -11.45
N TRP A 89 6.62 -8.49 -11.41
CA TRP A 89 7.32 -7.35 -11.98
C TRP A 89 6.98 -7.04 -13.46
N PRO A 90 6.58 -7.99 -14.35
CA PRO A 90 6.21 -7.65 -15.73
C PRO A 90 4.94 -6.81 -15.82
N LEU A 91 3.97 -6.97 -14.90
CA LEU A 91 2.74 -6.15 -14.89
C LEU A 91 2.99 -4.71 -14.43
N LEU A 92 4.15 -4.42 -13.85
CA LEU A 92 4.59 -3.05 -13.57
C LEU A 92 5.18 -2.36 -14.81
N LEU A 93 5.49 -3.10 -15.88
CA LEU A 93 6.05 -2.53 -17.11
C LEU A 93 5.08 -1.61 -17.88
N PRO A 94 3.78 -1.95 -18.09
CA PRO A 94 2.85 -1.03 -18.77
C PRO A 94 2.70 0.35 -18.09
N PRO A 95 2.40 0.48 -16.77
CA PRO A 95 2.31 1.79 -16.14
C PRO A 95 3.66 2.51 -16.10
N LEU A 96 4.78 1.77 -15.99
CA LEU A 96 6.12 2.34 -16.08
C LEU A 96 6.40 2.92 -17.48
N CYS A 97 6.10 2.18 -18.55
CA CYS A 97 6.26 2.63 -19.94
C CYS A 97 5.42 3.89 -20.23
N VAL A 98 4.16 3.92 -19.79
CA VAL A 98 3.29 5.10 -19.92
C VAL A 98 3.87 6.29 -19.16
N SER A 99 4.38 6.09 -17.94
CA SER A 99 5.00 7.15 -17.13
C SER A 99 6.29 7.68 -17.75
N LEU A 100 7.17 6.80 -18.24
CA LEU A 100 8.40 7.13 -18.95
C LEU A 100 8.11 7.91 -20.26
N TYR A 101 7.14 7.45 -21.05
CA TYR A 101 6.74 8.09 -22.30
C TYR A 101 6.14 9.48 -22.05
N ARG A 102 5.23 9.60 -21.08
CA ARG A 102 4.62 10.88 -20.70
C ARG A 102 5.67 11.85 -20.12
N GLY A 103 6.62 11.37 -19.30
CA GLY A 103 7.70 12.18 -18.74
C GLY A 103 8.68 12.72 -19.80
N ARG A 104 9.07 11.88 -20.77
CA ARG A 104 9.86 12.32 -21.94
C ARG A 104 9.14 13.39 -22.74
N ARG A 105 7.82 13.26 -22.95
CA ARG A 105 7.00 14.23 -23.69
C ARG A 105 6.89 15.61 -23.01
N HIS A 106 7.15 15.69 -21.70
CA HIS A 106 7.20 16.94 -20.94
C HIS A 106 8.65 17.44 -20.69
N GLY A 107 9.64 16.93 -21.42
CA GLY A 107 11.02 17.43 -21.35
C GLY A 107 11.79 17.07 -20.07
N ILE A 108 11.30 16.14 -19.25
CA ILE A 108 11.95 15.80 -17.97
C ILE A 108 13.17 14.91 -18.24
N GLY A 109 14.37 15.48 -18.07
CA GLY A 109 15.64 14.75 -18.15
C GLY A 109 15.85 13.76 -16.99
N ASN A 110 16.62 12.69 -17.25
CA ASN A 110 17.02 11.66 -16.27
C ASN A 110 15.85 10.99 -15.50
N LEU A 111 14.88 10.46 -16.23
CA LEU A 111 13.81 9.61 -15.66
C LEU A 111 14.28 8.21 -15.20
N LEU A 112 15.54 7.82 -15.41
CA LEU A 112 16.05 6.48 -15.08
C LEU A 112 16.67 6.44 -13.68
N LEU A 113 16.47 5.32 -12.97
CA LEU A 113 17.02 5.04 -11.66
C LEU A 113 18.57 5.09 -11.68
N PRO A 114 19.24 5.82 -10.76
CA PRO A 114 20.70 5.88 -10.73
C PRO A 114 21.31 4.51 -10.41
N ARG A 115 22.44 4.16 -11.06
CA ARG A 115 23.09 2.84 -11.01
C ARG A 115 23.29 2.28 -9.59
N ARG A 116 23.60 3.14 -8.60
CA ARG A 116 23.74 2.75 -7.18
C ARG A 116 22.40 2.34 -6.55
N LEU A 117 21.31 3.01 -6.90
CA LEU A 117 19.97 2.69 -6.44
C LEU A 117 19.42 1.43 -7.14
N VAL A 118 19.79 1.18 -8.41
CA VAL A 118 19.53 -0.10 -9.10
C VAL A 118 20.24 -1.25 -8.38
N GLY A 119 21.50 -1.08 -7.98
CA GLY A 119 22.23 -2.08 -7.19
C GLY A 119 21.56 -2.36 -5.84
N ALA A 120 21.17 -1.32 -5.11
CA ALA A 120 20.43 -1.47 -3.86
C ALA A 120 19.07 -2.17 -4.06
N ALA A 121 18.30 -1.81 -5.10
CA ALA A 121 17.05 -2.46 -5.46
C ALA A 121 17.24 -3.95 -5.81
N ALA A 122 18.32 -4.32 -6.51
CA ALA A 122 18.62 -5.71 -6.81
C ALA A 122 18.91 -6.54 -5.53
N VAL A 123 19.68 -5.98 -4.59
CA VAL A 123 19.93 -6.62 -3.28
C VAL A 123 18.64 -6.77 -2.47
N LEU A 124 17.78 -5.75 -2.47
CA LEU A 124 16.48 -5.80 -1.78
C LEU A 124 15.50 -6.78 -2.45
N GLY A 125 15.56 -6.93 -3.77
CA GLY A 125 14.86 -7.97 -4.51
C GLY A 125 15.31 -9.39 -4.13
N GLY A 126 16.62 -9.59 -3.98
CA GLY A 126 17.18 -10.85 -3.47
C GLY A 126 16.77 -11.14 -2.02
N LEU A 127 16.77 -10.14 -1.14
CA LEU A 127 16.28 -10.28 0.24
C LEU A 127 14.79 -10.64 0.28
N TYR A 128 13.97 -10.04 -0.59
CA TYR A 128 12.56 -10.36 -0.72
C TYR A 128 12.34 -11.78 -1.27
N ALA A 129 13.18 -12.25 -2.21
CA ALA A 129 13.19 -13.64 -2.67
C ALA A 129 13.46 -14.65 -1.53
N VAL A 130 14.42 -14.35 -0.65
CA VAL A 130 14.64 -15.15 0.56
C VAL A 130 13.40 -15.11 1.47
N SER A 131 12.77 -13.94 1.63
CA SER A 131 11.52 -13.81 2.41
C SER A 131 10.39 -14.70 1.88
N CYS A 132 10.15 -14.74 0.56
CA CYS A 132 9.14 -15.60 -0.06
C CYS A 132 9.50 -17.09 0.01
N PHE A 133 10.79 -17.43 -0.03
CA PHE A 133 11.25 -18.81 0.17
C PHE A 133 11.02 -19.29 1.62
N VAL A 134 11.34 -18.45 2.61
CA VAL A 134 11.07 -18.76 4.03
C VAL A 134 9.56 -18.77 4.32
N TYR A 135 8.77 -17.94 3.64
CA TYR A 135 7.30 -18.02 3.70
C TYR A 135 6.75 -19.30 3.08
N ALA A 136 7.36 -19.80 2.00
CA ALA A 136 7.00 -21.09 1.40
C ALA A 136 7.30 -22.27 2.35
N LEU A 137 8.43 -22.24 3.07
CA LEU A 137 8.76 -23.21 4.13
C LEU A 137 7.69 -23.22 5.23
N GLY A 138 7.40 -22.05 5.82
CA GLY A 138 6.35 -21.93 6.84
C GLY A 138 4.97 -22.37 6.32
N SER A 139 4.61 -22.02 5.08
CA SER A 139 3.35 -22.42 4.44
C SER A 139 3.24 -23.91 4.09
N GLN A 140 4.35 -24.65 4.06
CA GLN A 140 4.33 -26.10 3.94
C GLN A 140 3.94 -26.75 5.28
N ALA A 141 4.57 -26.33 6.38
CA ALA A 141 4.39 -26.91 7.71
C ALA A 141 3.18 -26.38 8.52
N LEU A 142 2.66 -25.20 8.20
CA LEU A 142 1.58 -24.56 8.96
C LEU A 142 0.24 -24.52 8.19
N PRO A 143 -0.90 -24.57 8.90
CA PRO A 143 -2.20 -24.15 8.36
C PRO A 143 -2.14 -22.69 7.88
N LEU A 144 -2.84 -22.39 6.78
CA LEU A 144 -2.90 -21.03 6.20
C LEU A 144 -3.43 -20.01 7.22
N SER A 145 -4.43 -20.42 8.01
CA SER A 145 -4.96 -19.63 9.12
C SER A 145 -3.87 -19.17 10.10
N THR A 146 -2.97 -20.06 10.49
CA THR A 146 -1.84 -19.73 11.38
C THR A 146 -0.80 -18.87 10.67
N SER A 147 -0.42 -19.21 9.44
CA SER A 147 0.59 -18.45 8.67
C SER A 147 0.18 -17.00 8.42
N SER A 148 -1.09 -16.73 8.08
CA SER A 148 -1.57 -15.35 7.92
C SER A 148 -1.48 -14.53 9.21
N LEU A 149 -1.75 -15.13 10.37
CA LEU A 149 -1.65 -14.45 11.68
C LEU A 149 -0.19 -14.18 12.06
N LEU A 150 0.73 -15.10 11.76
CA LEU A 150 2.16 -14.87 11.95
C LEU A 150 2.70 -13.81 10.97
N LEU A 151 2.19 -13.77 9.73
CA LEU A 151 2.55 -12.74 8.77
C LEU A 151 2.03 -11.34 9.16
N ALA A 152 0.95 -11.23 9.94
CA ALA A 152 0.46 -9.94 10.48
C ALA A 152 1.55 -9.21 11.31
N THR A 153 2.45 -9.96 11.95
CA THR A 153 3.59 -9.39 12.71
C THR A 153 4.56 -8.60 11.85
N GLN A 154 4.52 -8.77 10.52
CA GLN A 154 5.32 -8.00 9.58
C GLN A 154 5.20 -6.49 9.85
N LEU A 155 4.01 -5.98 10.22
CA LEU A 155 3.85 -4.57 10.58
C LEU A 155 4.59 -4.17 11.86
N ALA A 156 4.63 -5.06 12.88
CA ALA A 156 5.38 -4.82 14.10
C ALA A 156 6.89 -4.75 13.81
N PHE A 157 7.40 -5.71 13.06
CA PHE A 157 8.79 -5.70 12.58
C PHE A 157 9.09 -4.47 11.70
N THR A 158 8.18 -4.10 10.79
CA THR A 158 8.30 -2.90 9.95
C THR A 158 8.45 -1.64 10.79
N ALA A 159 7.63 -1.48 11.84
CA ALA A 159 7.69 -0.31 12.71
C ALA A 159 8.99 -0.27 13.55
N VAL A 160 9.44 -1.42 14.07
CA VAL A 160 10.73 -1.54 14.79
C VAL A 160 11.92 -1.23 13.86
N PHE A 161 11.95 -1.79 12.65
CA PHE A 161 13.01 -1.52 11.69
C PHE A 161 12.95 -0.09 11.13
N ALA A 162 11.76 0.51 10.98
CA ALA A 162 11.63 1.93 10.64
C ALA A 162 12.18 2.84 11.75
N PHE A 163 11.92 2.52 13.02
CA PHE A 163 12.54 3.24 14.13
C PHE A 163 14.08 3.13 14.09
N LEU A 164 14.63 1.93 13.87
CA LEU A 164 16.08 1.69 13.87
C LEU A 164 16.83 2.27 12.65
N PHE A 165 16.29 2.10 11.44
CA PHE A 165 16.98 2.44 10.18
C PHE A 165 16.59 3.81 9.61
N VAL A 166 15.34 4.23 9.79
CA VAL A 166 14.79 5.50 9.26
C VAL A 166 14.75 6.58 10.35
N GLY A 167 14.77 6.20 11.64
CA GLY A 167 14.61 7.14 12.76
C GLY A 167 13.16 7.56 12.98
N LEU A 168 12.20 6.72 12.54
CA LEU A 168 10.77 6.99 12.67
C LEU A 168 10.38 7.12 14.15
N ARG A 169 9.82 8.27 14.56
CA ARG A 169 9.37 8.45 15.95
C ARG A 169 8.08 7.66 16.20
N PHE A 170 8.11 6.76 17.18
CA PHE A 170 6.91 6.04 17.62
C PHE A 170 5.85 7.00 18.15
N THR A 171 4.64 6.90 17.60
CA THR A 171 3.44 7.44 18.25
C THR A 171 2.90 6.43 19.28
N PRO A 172 2.15 6.86 20.31
CA PRO A 172 1.51 5.95 21.25
C PRO A 172 0.63 4.89 20.57
N PHE A 173 -0.06 5.28 19.48
CA PHE A 173 -0.87 4.36 18.67
C PHE A 173 -0.04 3.33 17.90
N SER A 174 1.13 3.71 17.39
CA SER A 174 2.06 2.78 16.74
C SER A 174 2.72 1.83 17.75
N ALA A 175 3.09 2.32 18.94
CA ALA A 175 3.59 1.46 20.02
C ALA A 175 2.52 0.45 20.48
N ASN A 176 1.27 0.89 20.66
CA ASN A 176 0.14 -0.01 20.96
C ASN A 176 -0.08 -1.06 19.85
N ALA A 177 0.00 -0.65 18.58
CA ALA A 177 -0.11 -1.56 17.45
C ALA A 177 0.99 -2.63 17.46
N VAL A 178 2.25 -2.25 17.71
CA VAL A 178 3.38 -3.19 17.84
C VAL A 178 3.12 -4.20 18.95
N VAL A 179 2.70 -3.75 20.14
CA VAL A 179 2.42 -4.64 21.29
C VAL A 179 1.29 -5.63 20.97
N LEU A 180 0.17 -5.16 20.41
CA LEU A 180 -0.95 -6.04 20.06
C LEU A 180 -0.56 -7.09 19.00
N LEU A 181 0.21 -6.68 18.00
CA LEU A 181 0.70 -7.55 16.93
C LEU A 181 1.77 -8.54 17.39
N THR A 182 2.51 -8.28 18.49
CA THR A 182 3.43 -9.28 19.08
C THR A 182 2.73 -10.23 20.06
N ILE A 183 1.67 -9.79 20.74
CA ILE A 183 0.89 -10.66 21.65
C ILE A 183 0.11 -11.74 20.86
N GLY A 184 -0.45 -11.42 19.69
CA GLY A 184 -1.18 -12.40 18.86
C GLY A 184 -0.42 -13.72 18.61
N PRO A 185 0.81 -13.67 18.06
CA PRO A 185 1.71 -14.83 17.92
C PRO A 185 2.07 -15.50 19.24
N ALA A 186 2.32 -14.73 20.31
CA ALA A 186 2.64 -15.30 21.61
C ALA A 186 1.47 -16.15 22.15
N VAL A 187 0.23 -15.66 21.98
CA VAL A 187 -1.00 -16.39 22.31
C VAL A 187 -1.16 -17.64 21.43
N LEU A 188 -0.83 -17.59 20.14
CA LEU A 188 -0.81 -18.78 19.25
C LEU A 188 0.25 -19.81 19.67
N GLY A 189 1.41 -19.38 20.16
CA GLY A 189 2.49 -20.27 20.61
C GLY A 189 2.23 -20.91 21.97
N VAL A 190 1.54 -20.21 22.87
CA VAL A 190 1.21 -20.69 24.24
C VAL A 190 -0.12 -21.45 24.29
N GLY A 191 -1.00 -21.28 23.29
CA GLY A 191 -2.27 -22.00 23.19
C GLY A 191 -2.11 -23.52 23.09
N PRO A 192 -3.12 -24.31 23.51
CA PRO A 192 -3.04 -25.77 23.56
C PRO A 192 -3.01 -26.40 22.15
N SER A 193 -1.82 -26.48 21.55
CA SER A 193 -1.54 -27.16 20.27
C SER A 193 -2.52 -26.83 19.13
N SER A 194 -2.92 -25.56 19.02
CA SER A 194 -4.08 -25.08 18.23
C SER A 194 -3.84 -25.06 16.70
N GLY A 195 -3.54 -26.21 16.12
CA GLY A 195 -3.36 -26.37 14.68
C GLY A 195 -2.30 -27.35 14.19
N LYS A 196 -1.87 -28.33 15.00
CA LYS A 196 -1.06 -29.44 14.45
C LYS A 196 -1.86 -30.17 13.34
N PRO A 197 -1.31 -30.35 12.13
CA PRO A 197 -1.84 -31.32 11.18
C PRO A 197 -1.84 -32.72 11.82
N ALA A 198 -2.88 -33.51 11.54
CA ALA A 198 -3.01 -34.84 12.14
C ALA A 198 -1.87 -35.76 11.69
N GLY A 199 -1.03 -36.19 12.63
CA GLY A 199 0.11 -37.08 12.38
C GLY A 199 1.51 -36.43 12.42
N GLU A 200 1.62 -35.10 12.46
CA GLU A 200 2.94 -34.46 12.41
C GLU A 200 3.69 -34.41 13.75
N SER A 201 5.03 -34.44 13.66
CA SER A 201 5.93 -34.22 14.80
C SER A 201 5.79 -32.79 15.32
N SER A 202 5.76 -32.60 16.64
CA SER A 202 5.71 -31.26 17.25
C SER A 202 6.92 -30.40 16.86
N ARG A 203 8.05 -31.00 16.44
CA ARG A 203 9.21 -30.25 15.93
C ARG A 203 8.92 -29.56 14.60
N ALA A 204 8.21 -30.20 13.67
CA ALA A 204 7.91 -29.64 12.35
C ALA A 204 6.99 -28.41 12.42
N TYR A 205 6.01 -28.44 13.33
CA TYR A 205 5.17 -27.28 13.63
C TYR A 205 6.00 -26.09 14.14
N TRP A 206 6.90 -26.34 15.10
CA TRP A 206 7.74 -25.27 15.67
C TRP A 206 8.79 -24.73 14.68
N THR A 207 9.35 -25.55 13.78
CA THR A 207 10.21 -25.04 12.70
C THR A 207 9.41 -24.14 11.76
N GLY A 208 8.22 -24.58 11.32
CA GLY A 208 7.33 -23.77 10.48
C GLY A 208 6.89 -22.46 11.15
N PHE A 209 6.65 -22.47 12.46
CA PHE A 209 6.33 -21.29 13.26
C PHE A 209 7.49 -20.28 13.29
N CYS A 210 8.71 -20.74 13.55
CA CYS A 210 9.91 -19.90 13.51
C CYS A 210 10.21 -19.38 12.10
N GLU A 211 10.00 -20.20 11.06
CA GLU A 211 10.14 -19.79 9.66
C GLU A 211 9.11 -18.71 9.29
N ALA A 212 7.84 -18.87 9.66
CA ALA A 212 6.81 -17.85 9.40
C ALA A 212 7.09 -16.50 10.09
N ILE A 213 7.59 -16.52 11.34
CA ILE A 213 8.07 -15.30 12.02
C ILE A 213 9.31 -14.72 11.31
N GLY A 214 10.25 -15.57 10.90
CA GLY A 214 11.43 -15.15 10.13
C GLY A 214 11.06 -14.49 8.79
N ALA A 215 10.09 -15.04 8.07
CA ALA A 215 9.54 -14.46 6.85
C ALA A 215 8.86 -13.10 7.12
N ALA A 216 8.08 -12.98 8.19
CA ALA A 216 7.45 -11.72 8.57
C ALA A 216 8.48 -10.64 8.96
N ALA A 217 9.57 -11.03 9.64
CA ALA A 217 10.69 -10.14 9.97
C ALA A 217 11.45 -9.70 8.71
N LEU A 218 11.77 -10.62 7.79
CA LEU A 218 12.42 -10.31 6.51
C LEU A 218 11.56 -9.37 5.65
N ALA A 219 10.27 -9.68 5.49
CA ALA A 219 9.34 -8.83 4.75
C ALA A 219 9.16 -7.45 5.40
N GLY A 220 9.19 -7.39 6.75
CA GLY A 220 9.11 -6.15 7.50
C GLY A 220 10.38 -5.28 7.40
N LEU A 221 11.53 -5.91 7.19
CA LEU A 221 12.82 -5.22 7.00
C LEU A 221 12.95 -4.60 5.60
N VAL A 222 12.33 -5.19 4.56
CA VAL A 222 12.45 -4.69 3.18
C VAL A 222 11.93 -3.26 3.02
N ILE A 223 10.79 -2.90 3.64
CA ILE A 223 10.18 -1.57 3.47
C ILE A 223 11.06 -0.44 4.03
N PRO A 224 11.55 -0.48 5.29
CA PRO A 224 12.49 0.51 5.81
C PRO A 224 13.81 0.59 5.05
N LEU A 225 14.33 -0.54 4.54
CA LEU A 225 15.55 -0.52 3.74
C LEU A 225 15.33 0.12 2.35
N VAL A 226 14.15 -0.01 1.73
CA VAL A 226 13.78 0.75 0.52
C VAL A 226 13.79 2.25 0.83
N GLU A 227 13.23 2.67 1.96
CA GLU A 227 13.23 4.07 2.39
C GLU A 227 14.66 4.60 2.61
N VAL A 228 15.51 3.88 3.34
CA VAL A 228 16.94 4.26 3.51
C VAL A 228 17.70 4.25 2.19
N ALA A 229 17.45 3.30 1.29
CA ALA A 229 18.09 3.25 -0.02
C ALA A 229 17.71 4.47 -0.88
N THR A 230 16.42 4.85 -0.92
CA THR A 230 16.00 6.07 -1.61
C THR A 230 16.58 7.33 -0.95
N ALA A 231 16.61 7.43 0.38
CA ALA A 231 17.17 8.58 1.08
C ALA A 231 18.70 8.72 0.90
N ARG A 232 19.45 7.62 0.87
CA ARG A 232 20.93 7.63 0.68
C ARG A 232 21.36 7.79 -0.78
N TYR A 233 20.76 7.03 -1.70
CA TYR A 233 21.23 6.91 -3.09
C TYR A 233 20.33 7.63 -4.10
N GLY A 234 19.10 7.98 -3.72
CA GLY A 234 18.19 8.82 -4.50
C GLY A 234 18.27 10.31 -4.17
N ARG A 235 19.32 10.75 -3.46
CA ARG A 235 19.52 12.15 -3.02
C ARG A 235 19.29 13.14 -4.16
N ARG A 236 18.26 13.96 -4.01
CA ARG A 236 18.10 15.25 -4.69
C ARG A 236 18.55 16.33 -3.72
N THR A 237 19.41 17.24 -4.16
CA THR A 237 19.80 18.43 -3.40
C THR A 237 18.73 19.51 -3.52
N GLY A 238 18.59 20.36 -2.48
CA GLY A 238 17.66 21.48 -2.46
C GLY A 238 16.19 21.14 -2.09
N PRO A 239 15.22 22.01 -2.43
CA PRO A 239 13.81 21.85 -2.02
C PRO A 239 13.17 20.53 -2.46
N ALA A 240 13.65 19.93 -3.55
CA ALA A 240 13.20 18.66 -4.08
C ALA A 240 13.45 17.43 -3.16
N ALA A 241 14.23 17.58 -2.09
CA ALA A 241 14.41 16.56 -1.05
C ALA A 241 13.17 16.38 -0.14
N ARG A 242 12.29 17.40 -0.07
CA ARG A 242 11.06 17.37 0.74
C ARG A 242 9.84 16.83 -0.03
N VAL A 243 9.99 16.63 -1.34
CA VAL A 243 8.93 16.12 -2.22
C VAL A 243 9.04 14.60 -2.28
N PRO A 244 7.94 13.84 -2.13
CA PRO A 244 7.98 12.39 -2.28
C PRO A 244 8.62 11.95 -3.60
N PRO A 245 9.31 10.79 -3.64
CA PRO A 245 9.85 10.27 -4.89
C PRO A 245 8.71 10.13 -5.92
N PRO A 246 8.92 10.54 -7.19
CA PRO A 246 7.88 10.45 -8.21
C PRO A 246 7.43 9.00 -8.33
N TYR A 247 6.15 8.81 -8.61
CA TYR A 247 5.56 7.48 -8.82
C TYR A 247 6.42 6.58 -9.74
N ALA A 248 6.96 7.14 -10.82
CA ALA A 248 7.89 6.46 -11.73
C ALA A 248 9.11 5.84 -11.03
N THR A 249 9.72 6.55 -10.07
CA THR A 249 10.90 6.07 -9.32
C THR A 249 10.55 4.90 -8.41
N VAL A 250 9.37 4.93 -7.78
CA VAL A 250 8.87 3.80 -6.97
C VAL A 250 8.58 2.60 -7.87
N MET A 251 7.97 2.80 -9.05
CA MET A 251 7.70 1.70 -10.00
C MET A 251 8.99 1.07 -10.54
N GLN A 252 10.02 1.87 -10.82
CA GLN A 252 11.33 1.37 -11.23
C GLN A 252 12.02 0.58 -10.13
N MET A 253 12.00 1.07 -8.88
CA MET A 253 12.51 0.30 -7.73
C MET A 253 11.83 -1.06 -7.63
N GLN A 254 10.48 -1.08 -7.66
CA GLN A 254 9.70 -2.30 -7.51
C GLN A 254 9.87 -3.28 -8.68
N ALA A 255 9.97 -2.76 -9.92
CA ALA A 255 10.27 -3.57 -11.09
C ALA A 255 11.68 -4.20 -11.03
N VAL A 256 12.70 -3.44 -10.61
CA VAL A 256 14.07 -3.98 -10.42
C VAL A 256 14.12 -4.98 -9.28
N MET A 257 13.45 -4.72 -8.15
CA MET A 257 13.36 -5.65 -7.02
C MET A 257 12.70 -6.97 -7.45
N GLY A 258 11.54 -6.91 -8.11
CA GLY A 258 10.85 -8.12 -8.55
C GLY A 258 11.59 -8.87 -9.66
N ALA A 259 12.25 -8.17 -10.60
CA ALA A 259 13.08 -8.81 -11.61
C ALA A 259 14.30 -9.52 -11.01
N ALA A 260 15.01 -8.86 -10.07
CA ALA A 260 16.14 -9.45 -9.36
C ALA A 260 15.72 -10.62 -8.46
N GLY A 261 14.61 -10.48 -7.73
CA GLY A 261 14.03 -11.55 -6.92
C GLY A 261 13.61 -12.75 -7.77
N THR A 262 12.95 -12.52 -8.91
CA THR A 262 12.61 -13.57 -9.88
C THR A 262 13.87 -14.28 -10.40
N ALA A 263 14.93 -13.54 -10.74
CA ALA A 263 16.19 -14.13 -11.20
C ALA A 263 16.85 -14.99 -10.11
N VAL A 264 16.81 -14.57 -8.84
CA VAL A 264 17.30 -15.37 -7.69
C VAL A 264 16.47 -16.64 -7.52
N CYS A 265 15.14 -16.58 -7.59
CA CYS A 265 14.30 -17.78 -7.47
C CYS A 265 14.47 -18.75 -8.65
N VAL A 266 14.56 -18.24 -9.88
CA VAL A 266 14.83 -19.02 -11.10
C VAL A 266 16.21 -19.69 -11.03
N LEU A 267 17.23 -18.99 -10.53
CA LEU A 267 18.56 -19.56 -10.28
C LEU A 267 18.50 -20.65 -9.18
N GLY A 268 17.73 -20.44 -8.13
CA GLY A 268 17.45 -21.45 -7.10
C GLY A 268 16.79 -22.72 -7.67
N MET A 269 15.80 -22.56 -8.55
CA MET A 269 15.18 -23.67 -9.28
C MET A 269 16.19 -24.39 -10.19
N ALA A 270 17.06 -23.65 -10.87
CA ALA A 270 18.08 -24.23 -11.75
C ALA A 270 19.10 -25.07 -10.95
N ILE A 271 19.60 -24.54 -9.83
CA ILE A 271 20.56 -25.23 -8.96
C ILE A 271 19.94 -26.49 -8.32
N LYS A 272 18.66 -26.46 -7.94
CA LYS A 272 17.95 -27.66 -7.43
C LYS A 272 17.50 -28.65 -8.52
N GLY A 273 17.63 -28.32 -9.80
CA GLY A 273 17.08 -29.13 -10.90
C GLY A 273 15.55 -29.16 -10.92
N ASP A 274 14.88 -28.19 -10.28
CA ASP A 274 13.43 -28.20 -10.09
C ASP A 274 12.67 -28.18 -11.43
N PHE A 275 13.23 -27.60 -12.50
CA PHE A 275 12.60 -27.58 -13.83
C PHE A 275 12.21 -28.96 -14.38
N GLN A 276 13.08 -29.97 -14.22
CA GLN A 276 12.76 -31.34 -14.63
C GLN A 276 11.83 -32.03 -13.60
N ALA A 277 11.98 -31.67 -12.33
CA ALA A 277 11.17 -32.25 -11.26
C ALA A 277 9.72 -31.74 -11.24
N VAL A 278 9.42 -30.54 -11.79
CA VAL A 278 8.07 -30.00 -11.94
C VAL A 278 7.18 -30.91 -12.78
N ALA A 279 7.67 -31.42 -13.91
CA ALA A 279 6.90 -32.36 -14.74
C ALA A 279 6.60 -33.68 -13.99
N ARG A 280 7.56 -34.16 -13.18
CA ARG A 280 7.39 -35.36 -12.34
C ARG A 280 6.44 -35.14 -11.17
N GLU A 281 6.47 -33.95 -10.58
CA GLU A 281 5.57 -33.55 -9.50
C GLU A 281 4.13 -33.37 -10.01
N ALA A 282 3.94 -32.74 -11.18
CA ALA A 282 2.64 -32.62 -11.83
C ALA A 282 1.99 -34.00 -12.06
N ALA A 283 2.77 -34.99 -12.50
CA ALA A 283 2.31 -36.36 -12.70
C ALA A 283 1.94 -37.10 -11.38
N ALA A 284 2.55 -36.71 -10.26
CA ALA A 284 2.30 -37.29 -8.94
C ALA A 284 1.35 -36.45 -8.06
N PHE A 285 0.83 -35.34 -8.56
CA PHE A 285 -0.01 -34.41 -7.81
C PHE A 285 -1.37 -35.03 -7.50
N GLY A 286 -1.86 -34.88 -6.27
CA GLY A 286 -3.08 -35.56 -5.80
C GLY A 286 -4.36 -35.18 -6.55
N LEU A 287 -4.37 -34.02 -7.23
CA LEU A 287 -5.48 -33.56 -8.08
C LEU A 287 -5.23 -33.83 -9.58
N GLY A 288 -4.12 -34.45 -9.95
CA GLY A 288 -3.70 -34.71 -11.33
C GLY A 288 -2.99 -33.53 -12.01
N ALA A 289 -2.26 -33.84 -13.09
CA ALA A 289 -1.35 -32.90 -13.76
C ALA A 289 -2.02 -31.65 -14.35
N ALA A 290 -3.24 -31.76 -14.89
CA ALA A 290 -3.95 -30.59 -15.41
C ALA A 290 -4.29 -29.58 -14.31
N ASN A 291 -4.78 -30.08 -13.16
CA ASN A 291 -5.10 -29.25 -12.00
C ASN A 291 -3.85 -28.69 -11.32
N TYR A 292 -2.71 -29.40 -11.36
CA TYR A 292 -1.42 -28.86 -10.93
C TYR A 292 -1.08 -27.56 -11.68
N TYR A 293 -1.04 -27.60 -13.02
CA TYR A 293 -0.73 -26.41 -13.81
C TYR A 293 -1.79 -25.31 -13.67
N LEU A 294 -3.07 -25.68 -13.52
CA LEU A 294 -4.14 -24.72 -13.27
C LEU A 294 -3.96 -23.99 -11.93
N VAL A 295 -3.63 -24.71 -10.85
CA VAL A 295 -3.37 -24.14 -9.53
C VAL A 295 -2.16 -23.19 -9.58
N LEU A 296 -1.05 -23.58 -10.23
CA LEU A 296 0.12 -22.70 -10.37
C LEU A 296 -0.18 -21.44 -11.20
N ALA A 297 -0.92 -21.58 -12.30
CA ALA A 297 -1.31 -20.46 -13.14
C ALA A 297 -2.24 -19.50 -12.40
N TRP A 298 -3.21 -20.03 -11.65
CA TRP A 298 -4.15 -19.20 -10.90
C TRP A 298 -3.54 -18.60 -9.63
N ASP A 299 -2.60 -19.29 -8.96
CA ASP A 299 -1.78 -18.73 -7.88
C ASP A 299 -1.01 -17.52 -8.38
N ALA A 300 -0.24 -17.67 -9.47
CA ALA A 300 0.46 -16.55 -10.10
C ALA A 300 -0.49 -15.39 -10.42
N VAL A 301 -1.61 -15.66 -11.11
CA VAL A 301 -2.61 -14.63 -11.45
C VAL A 301 -3.17 -13.95 -10.20
N SER A 302 -3.54 -14.68 -9.15
CA SER A 302 -4.02 -14.07 -7.90
C SER A 302 -2.95 -13.19 -7.24
N TRP A 303 -1.69 -13.62 -7.16
CA TRP A 303 -0.59 -12.77 -6.70
C TRP A 303 -0.43 -11.52 -7.58
N GLN A 304 -0.72 -11.60 -8.89
CA GLN A 304 -0.72 -10.44 -9.78
C GLN A 304 -1.85 -9.46 -9.53
N LEU A 305 -3.08 -9.94 -9.44
CA LEU A 305 -4.24 -9.10 -9.16
C LEU A 305 -4.08 -8.42 -7.78
N LEU A 306 -3.54 -9.15 -6.79
CA LEU A 306 -3.24 -8.60 -5.47
C LEU A 306 -2.25 -7.44 -5.53
N ASN A 307 -1.06 -7.67 -6.12
CA ASN A 307 -0.02 -6.65 -6.22
C ASN A 307 -0.51 -5.45 -7.05
N LEU A 308 -1.10 -5.68 -8.22
CA LEU A 308 -1.61 -4.63 -9.10
C LEU A 308 -2.71 -3.80 -8.42
N GLY A 309 -3.62 -4.45 -7.69
CA GLY A 309 -4.66 -3.79 -6.93
C GLY A 309 -4.11 -2.91 -5.80
N ILE A 310 -3.14 -3.39 -5.02
CA ILE A 310 -2.47 -2.60 -3.97
C ILE A 310 -1.81 -1.36 -4.58
N MET A 311 -1.09 -1.51 -5.70
CA MET A 311 -0.46 -0.37 -6.39
C MET A 311 -1.47 0.62 -6.96
N GLY A 312 -2.57 0.14 -7.53
CA GLY A 312 -3.70 0.96 -8.00
C GLY A 312 -4.36 1.77 -6.88
N LEU A 313 -4.50 1.19 -5.68
CA LEU A 313 -5.04 1.89 -4.50
C LEU A 313 -4.09 2.96 -3.97
N ILE A 314 -2.78 2.68 -3.92
CA ILE A 314 -1.75 3.65 -3.50
C ILE A 314 -1.75 4.87 -4.44
N THR A 315 -1.91 4.64 -5.75
CA THR A 315 -1.80 5.69 -6.78
C THR A 315 -3.07 6.50 -6.99
N CYS A 316 -4.23 5.85 -7.00
CA CYS A 316 -5.49 6.49 -7.37
C CYS A 316 -6.35 6.91 -6.17
N ALA A 317 -5.96 6.53 -4.95
CA ALA A 317 -6.60 6.95 -3.71
C ALA A 317 -5.59 7.36 -2.64
N SER A 318 -4.96 6.41 -1.95
CA SER A 318 -3.96 6.67 -0.90
C SER A 318 -3.30 5.39 -0.38
N SER A 319 -2.10 5.52 0.19
CA SER A 319 -1.44 4.47 0.99
C SER A 319 -2.32 3.92 2.10
N LEU A 320 -3.11 4.81 2.72
CA LEU A 320 -3.99 4.52 3.84
C LEU A 320 -5.16 3.61 3.43
N LEU A 321 -5.74 3.81 2.24
CA LEU A 321 -6.78 2.91 1.71
C LEU A 321 -6.21 1.53 1.36
N ALA A 322 -5.01 1.48 0.79
CA ALA A 322 -4.31 0.22 0.54
C ALA A 322 -4.04 -0.54 1.86
N GLY A 323 -3.60 0.16 2.91
CA GLY A 323 -3.42 -0.42 4.25
C GLY A 323 -4.72 -0.96 4.86
N ILE A 324 -5.86 -0.27 4.68
CA ILE A 324 -7.19 -0.76 5.08
C ILE A 324 -7.54 -2.04 4.31
N MET A 325 -7.33 -2.09 2.99
CA MET A 325 -7.62 -3.29 2.20
C MET A 325 -6.75 -4.48 2.60
N ILE A 326 -5.47 -4.26 2.89
CA ILE A 326 -4.57 -5.30 3.43
C ILE A 326 -5.06 -5.79 4.80
N ALA A 327 -5.55 -4.90 5.67
CA ALA A 327 -6.14 -5.26 6.95
C ALA A 327 -7.42 -6.13 6.82
N VAL A 328 -8.20 -5.93 5.76
CA VAL A 328 -9.39 -6.75 5.44
C VAL A 328 -9.01 -8.10 4.82
N LEU A 329 -7.87 -8.20 4.15
CA LEU A 329 -7.36 -9.47 3.61
C LEU A 329 -7.00 -10.48 4.69
N LEU A 330 -6.58 -10.02 5.87
CA LEU A 330 -6.29 -10.87 7.02
C LEU A 330 -7.49 -11.76 7.41
N PRO A 331 -8.65 -11.22 7.86
CA PRO A 331 -9.82 -12.04 8.19
C PRO A 331 -10.41 -12.75 6.97
N LEU A 332 -10.33 -12.16 5.77
CA LEU A 332 -10.78 -12.83 4.54
C LEU A 332 -9.99 -14.13 4.28
N SER A 333 -8.66 -14.11 4.45
CA SER A 333 -7.82 -15.32 4.31
C SER A 333 -8.16 -16.40 5.34
N GLN A 334 -8.55 -16.02 6.57
CA GLN A 334 -9.01 -16.96 7.59
C GLN A 334 -10.32 -17.64 7.17
N VAL A 335 -11.29 -16.85 6.73
CA VAL A 335 -12.60 -17.37 6.28
C VAL A 335 -12.44 -18.28 5.07
N LEU A 336 -11.59 -17.90 4.10
CA LEU A 336 -11.26 -18.75 2.94
C LEU A 336 -10.60 -20.06 3.35
N ALA A 337 -9.66 -20.05 4.31
CA ALA A 337 -9.02 -21.26 4.82
C ALA A 337 -10.03 -22.20 5.52
N VAL A 338 -10.95 -21.66 6.32
CA VAL A 338 -11.99 -22.46 7.01
C VAL A 338 -13.00 -23.05 6.02
N ILE A 339 -13.39 -22.30 4.98
CA ILE A 339 -14.40 -22.77 4.00
C ILE A 339 -13.80 -23.76 2.99
N PHE A 340 -12.66 -23.45 2.37
CA PHE A 340 -12.13 -24.23 1.24
C PHE A 340 -11.14 -25.33 1.65
N LEU A 341 -10.39 -25.16 2.75
CA LEU A 341 -9.44 -26.16 3.25
C LEU A 341 -9.99 -26.92 4.46
N HIS A 342 -11.21 -26.59 4.93
CA HIS A 342 -11.80 -27.11 6.17
C HIS A 342 -10.86 -27.04 7.39
N GLU A 343 -10.00 -26.00 7.44
CA GLU A 343 -9.07 -25.81 8.55
C GLU A 343 -9.82 -25.54 9.87
N LYS A 344 -9.39 -26.21 10.95
CA LYS A 344 -9.92 -25.94 12.30
C LYS A 344 -9.53 -24.53 12.76
N PHE A 345 -10.53 -23.75 13.16
CA PHE A 345 -10.35 -22.40 13.69
C PHE A 345 -10.65 -22.37 15.18
N ASP A 346 -9.61 -22.56 15.98
CA ASP A 346 -9.71 -22.57 17.45
C ASP A 346 -9.87 -21.17 18.03
N GLY A 347 -10.43 -21.06 19.25
CA GLY A 347 -10.60 -19.78 19.95
C GLY A 347 -9.31 -18.96 20.09
N THR A 348 -8.15 -19.63 20.24
CA THR A 348 -6.82 -18.99 20.24
C THR A 348 -6.51 -18.25 18.94
N LYS A 349 -6.89 -18.82 17.78
CA LYS A 349 -6.76 -18.15 16.46
C LYS A 349 -7.72 -16.95 16.36
N GLY A 350 -8.92 -17.08 16.93
CA GLY A 350 -9.87 -15.98 17.07
C GLY A 350 -9.30 -14.80 17.87
N ILE A 351 -8.72 -15.06 19.04
CA ILE A 351 -8.09 -14.04 19.89
C ILE A 351 -6.92 -13.38 19.15
N ALA A 352 -6.04 -14.16 18.52
CA ALA A 352 -4.92 -13.63 17.75
C ALA A 352 -5.39 -12.80 16.53
N LEU A 353 -6.48 -13.18 15.87
CA LEU A 353 -7.09 -12.39 14.79
C LEU A 353 -7.64 -11.05 15.29
N VAL A 354 -8.37 -11.04 16.42
CA VAL A 354 -8.90 -9.82 17.04
C VAL A 354 -7.78 -8.88 17.48
N LEU A 355 -6.73 -9.40 18.12
CA LEU A 355 -5.54 -8.62 18.48
C LEU A 355 -4.85 -8.03 17.24
N SER A 356 -4.71 -8.82 16.17
CA SER A 356 -4.13 -8.34 14.91
C SER A 356 -4.96 -7.21 14.30
N LEU A 357 -6.27 -7.39 14.20
CA LEU A 357 -7.20 -6.37 13.68
C LEU A 357 -7.19 -5.09 14.52
N TRP A 358 -7.13 -5.21 15.86
CA TRP A 358 -6.98 -4.05 16.76
C TRP A 358 -5.65 -3.33 16.51
N GLY A 359 -4.54 -4.08 16.36
CA GLY A 359 -3.23 -3.54 16.04
C GLY A 359 -3.24 -2.74 14.73
N PHE A 360 -3.77 -3.32 13.66
CA PHE A 360 -3.98 -2.63 12.38
C PHE A 360 -4.85 -1.37 12.52
N ALA A 361 -5.98 -1.47 13.22
CA ALA A 361 -6.87 -0.32 13.44
C ALA A 361 -6.19 0.81 14.22
N SER A 362 -5.39 0.48 15.25
CA SER A 362 -4.61 1.44 16.02
C SER A 362 -3.56 2.14 15.16
N TYR A 363 -2.82 1.38 14.35
CA TYR A 363 -1.83 1.92 13.41
C TYR A 363 -2.47 2.89 12.41
N LEU A 364 -3.54 2.47 11.73
CA LEU A 364 -4.26 3.27 10.73
C LEU A 364 -4.91 4.52 11.34
N TYR A 365 -5.38 4.45 12.59
CA TYR A 365 -5.87 5.60 13.34
C TYR A 365 -4.73 6.59 13.66
N GLY A 366 -3.59 6.09 14.12
CA GLY A 366 -2.39 6.88 14.35
C GLY A 366 -1.91 7.62 13.10
N GLU A 367 -1.84 6.92 11.97
CA GLU A 367 -1.44 7.49 10.67
C GLU A 367 -2.42 8.60 10.22
N LYS A 368 -3.73 8.37 10.32
CA LYS A 368 -4.77 9.39 10.04
C LYS A 368 -4.62 10.62 10.94
N ALA A 369 -4.45 10.41 12.24
CA ALA A 369 -4.32 11.49 13.22
C ALA A 369 -3.04 12.32 12.98
N GLN A 370 -1.93 11.67 12.65
CA GLN A 370 -0.67 12.35 12.36
C GLN A 370 -0.74 13.15 11.05
N LYS A 371 -1.26 12.56 9.96
CA LYS A 371 -1.48 13.29 8.69
C LYS A 371 -2.35 14.52 8.86
N LYS A 372 -3.39 14.46 9.70
CA LYS A 372 -4.23 15.63 10.04
C LYS A 372 -3.45 16.71 10.79
N LYS A 373 -2.62 16.34 11.76
CA LYS A 373 -1.76 17.28 12.52
C LYS A 373 -0.69 17.93 11.64
N GLU A 374 -0.07 17.18 10.74
CA GLU A 374 0.92 17.70 9.79
C GLU A 374 0.29 18.68 8.79
N ALA A 375 -0.87 18.34 8.24
CA ALA A 375 -1.63 19.23 7.34
C ALA A 375 -2.06 20.54 8.04
N GLN A 376 -2.43 20.47 9.33
CA GLN A 376 -2.75 21.68 10.10
C GLN A 376 -1.51 22.56 10.31
N LYS A 377 -0.38 22.00 10.74
CA LYS A 377 0.88 22.75 10.93
C LYS A 377 1.42 23.39 9.64
N MET A 378 1.18 22.76 8.49
CA MET A 378 1.53 23.36 7.20
C MET A 378 0.68 24.59 6.90
N ARG A 379 -0.63 24.53 7.14
CA ARG A 379 -1.53 25.69 6.96
C ARG A 379 -1.21 26.83 7.91
N GLU A 380 -0.89 26.52 9.17
CA GLU A 380 -0.46 27.53 10.16
C GLU A 380 0.80 28.25 9.68
N ARG A 381 1.81 27.53 9.18
CA ARG A 381 3.03 28.13 8.59
C ARG A 381 2.78 28.91 7.30
N GLU A 382 1.90 28.44 6.43
CA GLU A 382 1.51 29.17 5.21
C GLU A 382 0.81 30.50 5.57
N GLN A 383 0.01 30.52 6.64
CA GLN A 383 -0.60 31.73 7.17
C GLN A 383 0.42 32.67 7.81
N GLU A 384 1.37 32.15 8.60
CA GLU A 384 2.48 32.94 9.17
C GLU A 384 3.34 33.60 8.09
N VAL A 385 3.72 32.86 7.04
CA VAL A 385 4.52 33.39 5.92
C VAL A 385 3.74 34.43 5.12
N ALA A 386 2.45 34.17 4.82
CA ALA A 386 1.61 35.12 4.10
C ALA A 386 1.33 36.40 4.91
N LEU A 387 1.27 36.29 6.25
CA LEU A 387 1.16 37.45 7.14
C LEU A 387 2.47 38.24 7.15
N ALA A 388 3.61 37.58 7.31
CA ALA A 388 4.94 38.23 7.30
C ALA A 388 5.23 38.96 5.98
N GLN A 389 4.86 38.38 4.83
CA GLN A 389 4.96 39.04 3.52
C GLN A 389 4.10 40.31 3.47
N LYS A 390 2.82 40.24 3.85
CA LYS A 390 1.95 41.41 3.90
C LYS A 390 2.46 42.52 4.83
N THR A 391 3.06 42.17 5.96
CA THR A 391 3.64 43.17 6.88
C THR A 391 4.84 43.86 6.24
N ALA A 392 5.73 43.11 5.59
CA ALA A 392 6.88 43.67 4.89
C ALA A 392 6.49 44.53 3.67
N ASP A 393 5.46 44.12 2.91
CA ASP A 393 4.92 44.89 1.79
C ASP A 393 4.37 46.25 2.28
N VAL A 394 3.63 46.27 3.40
CA VAL A 394 3.09 47.50 4.02
C VAL A 394 4.20 48.40 4.55
N GLU A 395 5.23 47.83 5.18
CA GLU A 395 6.39 48.58 5.70
C GLU A 395 7.24 49.18 4.57
N SER A 396 7.32 48.50 3.41
CA SER A 396 7.97 49.02 2.20
C SER A 396 7.16 50.08 1.42
N ALA A 397 5.86 50.18 1.70
CA ALA A 397 4.93 51.12 1.07
C ALA A 397 4.62 52.36 1.92
N ALA A 398 5.25 52.48 3.10
CA ALA A 398 5.21 53.70 3.90
C ALA A 398 6.08 54.80 3.25
N PRO A 399 5.55 56.03 3.05
CA PRO A 399 6.25 57.12 2.36
C PRO A 399 7.31 57.84 3.22
#